data_AF-A0A6P0TSE0-F1
#
_entry.id   AF-A0A6P0TSE0-F1
#
_cell.length_a   1.000
_cell.length_b   1.000
_cell.length_c   1.000
_cell.angle_alpha   90.00
_cell.angle_beta   90.00
_cell.angle_gamma   90.00
#
_symmetry.space_group_name_H-M   'P 1'
#
loop_
_entity.id
_entity.type
_entity.pdbx_description
1 polymer ?
#
loop_
_entity_poly.entity_id
_entity_poly.type
_entity_poly.pdbx_seq_one_letter_code
_entity_poly.pdbx_strand_id
1 'polypeptide(L)'
;MMKLLLKTLSSPAQSGNQSASDKGFTLIELLIVVLIAGGIISGLMFLVVELLTADQREASRNQTQQEMQLAMDYISAELREAVYVYDETCLSGTASGNVTDVTYCPGLLNHLPEFLSTGGSTPILAFWKQEPLQTAIRDACGNGSEIAGTPCIAGHAYALVVYSTDTGDSDIWD
;
A
#
# COMPACT_ATOMS: atom_id res chain seq x y z
N MET A 1 16.61 -27.51 -97.36
CA MET A 1 15.27 -27.09 -97.85
C MET A 1 14.87 -25.85 -97.07
N MET A 2 14.33 -24.82 -97.75
CA MET A 2 13.85 -23.52 -97.24
C MET A 2 14.92 -22.68 -96.49
N LYS A 3 15.53 -21.61 -97.02
CA LYS A 3 15.01 -20.46 -97.77
C LYS A 3 13.76 -19.82 -97.17
N LEU A 4 14.00 -18.64 -96.59
CA LEU A 4 13.22 -17.42 -96.73
C LEU A 4 11.87 -17.34 -96.01
N LEU A 5 11.83 -16.39 -95.06
CA LEU A 5 10.91 -15.25 -94.94
C LEU A 5 10.72 -15.01 -93.44
N LEU A 6 11.50 -14.15 -92.80
CA LEU A 6 11.20 -12.73 -92.78
C LEU A 6 12.42 -11.96 -92.27
N LYS A 7 13.07 -11.28 -93.19
CA LYS A 7 13.98 -10.18 -92.90
C LYS A 7 13.17 -8.92 -93.16
N THR A 8 12.84 -8.14 -92.12
CA THR A 8 12.80 -6.66 -92.11
C THR A 8 11.94 -6.16 -90.95
N LEU A 9 12.57 -5.65 -89.90
CA LEU A 9 12.49 -4.23 -89.57
C LEU A 9 13.65 -3.87 -88.65
N SER A 10 14.55 -3.10 -89.25
CA SER A 10 15.65 -2.37 -88.65
C SER A 10 15.17 -1.34 -87.64
N SER A 11 15.77 -1.31 -86.45
CA SER A 11 16.28 -0.06 -85.88
C SER A 11 17.23 -0.36 -84.72
N PRO A 12 18.43 0.23 -84.69
CA PRO A 12 19.30 0.21 -83.52
C PRO A 12 18.97 1.44 -82.66
N ALA A 13 18.60 1.24 -81.40
CA ALA A 13 18.58 2.31 -80.41
C ALA A 13 18.98 1.73 -79.07
N GLN A 14 20.30 1.61 -78.92
CA GLN A 14 21.05 1.94 -77.72
C GLN A 14 20.36 1.55 -76.41
N SER A 15 20.72 0.36 -75.93
CA SER A 15 20.65 0.00 -74.52
C SER A 15 21.25 1.15 -73.72
N GLY A 16 20.38 1.93 -73.08
CA GLY A 16 20.76 2.81 -71.99
C GLY A 16 21.22 1.90 -70.87
N ASN A 17 22.52 1.59 -70.91
CA ASN A 17 23.21 0.94 -69.83
C ASN A 17 23.14 1.91 -68.65
N GLN A 18 22.08 1.80 -67.85
CA GLN A 18 22.03 2.41 -66.54
C GLN A 18 23.02 1.64 -65.70
N SER A 19 24.30 1.99 -65.85
CA SER A 19 25.33 1.67 -64.88
C SER A 19 24.81 2.19 -63.55
N ALA A 20 24.29 1.29 -62.72
CA ALA A 20 24.06 1.58 -61.32
C ALA A 20 25.41 2.03 -60.76
N SER A 21 25.55 3.35 -60.62
CA SER A 21 26.72 3.95 -60.01
C SER A 21 26.62 3.61 -58.53
N ASP A 22 27.27 2.53 -58.12
CA ASP A 22 27.52 2.21 -56.72
C ASP A 22 28.42 3.30 -56.15
N LYS A 23 27.79 4.39 -55.70
CA LYS A 23 28.44 5.44 -54.93
C LYS A 23 28.60 4.91 -53.51
N GLY A 24 29.84 4.66 -53.11
CA GLY A 24 30.17 4.26 -51.73
C GLY A 24 29.67 5.30 -50.72
N PHE A 25 29.22 4.81 -49.56
CA PHE A 25 28.72 5.61 -48.45
C PHE A 25 29.76 6.67 -48.02
N THR A 26 29.31 7.91 -47.82
CA THR A 26 30.20 8.95 -47.30
C THR A 26 30.28 8.87 -45.77
N LEU A 27 31.45 9.13 -45.18
CA LEU A 27 31.65 9.08 -43.72
C LEU A 27 30.73 10.07 -42.97
N ILE A 28 30.43 11.22 -43.61
CA ILE A 28 29.55 12.25 -43.04
C ILE A 28 28.07 11.80 -43.01
N GLU A 29 27.62 11.01 -43.99
CA GLU A 29 26.26 10.48 -44.02
C GLU A 29 26.05 9.46 -42.89
N LEU A 30 27.04 8.59 -42.65
CA LEU A 30 27.03 7.67 -41.53
C LEU A 30 27.05 8.40 -40.17
N LEU A 31 27.81 9.50 -40.06
CA LEU A 31 27.83 10.34 -38.86
C LEU A 31 26.44 10.90 -38.52
N ILE A 32 25.73 11.44 -39.52
CA ILE A 32 24.40 12.01 -39.32
C ILE A 32 23.39 10.92 -38.93
N VAL A 33 23.46 9.74 -39.56
CA VAL A 33 22.60 8.60 -39.21
C VAL A 33 22.79 8.18 -37.75
N VAL A 34 24.04 8.10 -37.28
CA VAL A 34 24.33 7.76 -35.87
C VAL A 34 23.80 8.83 -34.92
N LEU A 35 23.92 10.12 -35.26
CA LEU A 35 23.38 11.21 -34.44
C LEU A 35 21.85 11.16 -34.33
N ILE A 36 21.16 10.96 -35.46
CA ILE A 36 19.69 10.86 -35.48
C ILE A 36 19.23 9.61 -34.71
N ALA A 37 19.87 8.45 -34.96
CA ALA A 37 19.56 7.22 -34.27
C ALA A 37 19.80 7.35 -32.75
N GLY A 38 20.91 7.95 -32.34
CA GLY A 38 21.22 8.21 -30.92
C GLY A 38 20.18 9.13 -30.26
N GLY A 39 19.74 10.18 -30.96
CA GLY A 39 18.67 11.06 -30.48
C GLY A 39 17.34 10.32 -30.27
N ILE A 40 16.94 9.46 -31.21
CA ILE A 40 15.72 8.66 -31.11
C ILE A 40 15.82 7.67 -29.93
N ILE A 41 16.94 6.95 -29.81
CA ILE A 41 17.16 5.98 -28.73
C ILE A 41 17.11 6.68 -27.37
N SER A 42 17.75 7.84 -27.24
CA SER A 42 17.71 8.63 -26.00
C SER A 42 16.29 9.06 -25.64
N GLY A 43 15.49 9.49 -26.62
CA GLY A 43 14.10 9.88 -26.40
C GLY A 43 13.23 8.69 -25.95
N LEU A 44 13.41 7.52 -26.56
CA LEU A 44 12.70 6.31 -26.16
C LEU A 44 13.10 5.84 -24.76
N MET A 45 14.40 5.90 -24.44
CA MET A 45 14.90 5.53 -23.12
C MET A 45 14.35 6.45 -22.03
N PHE A 46 14.25 7.75 -22.30
CA PHE A 46 13.63 8.71 -21.39
C PHE A 46 12.17 8.34 -21.09
N LEU A 47 11.37 8.04 -22.13
CA LEU A 47 9.98 7.61 -21.97
C LEU A 47 9.87 6.34 -21.10
N VAL A 48 10.71 5.34 -21.34
CA VAL A 48 10.71 4.10 -20.53
C VAL A 48 10.98 4.39 -19.06
N VAL A 49 11.92 5.28 -18.75
CA VAL A 49 12.21 5.67 -17.35
C VAL A 49 11.01 6.35 -16.71
N GLU A 50 10.32 7.23 -17.44
CA GLU A 50 9.10 7.88 -16.94
C GLU A 50 7.99 6.86 -16.65
N LEU A 51 7.78 5.89 -17.54
CA LEU A 51 6.80 4.82 -17.34
C LEU A 51 7.14 3.95 -16.14
N LEU A 52 8.40 3.49 -16.02
CA LEU A 52 8.82 2.68 -14.87
C LEU A 52 8.66 3.43 -13.54
N THR A 53 8.93 4.73 -13.54
CA THR A 53 8.75 5.57 -12.35
C THR A 53 7.27 5.74 -12.00
N ALA A 54 6.41 5.90 -13.01
CA ALA A 54 4.97 5.96 -12.83
C ALA A 54 4.42 4.63 -12.29
N ASP A 55 4.82 3.51 -12.89
CA ASP A 55 4.42 2.16 -12.48
C ASP A 55 4.84 1.88 -11.04
N GLN A 56 6.07 2.23 -10.65
CA GLN A 56 6.55 2.06 -9.28
C GLN A 56 5.71 2.88 -8.29
N ARG A 57 5.39 4.14 -8.63
CA ARG A 57 4.57 5.00 -7.79
C ARG A 57 3.14 4.48 -7.67
N GLU A 58 2.59 3.95 -8.76
CA GLU A 58 1.25 3.37 -8.77
C GLU A 58 1.19 2.08 -7.96
N ALA A 59 2.19 1.21 -8.11
CA ALA A 59 2.33 -0.02 -7.33
C ALA A 59 2.40 0.27 -5.82
N SER A 60 3.24 1.25 -5.41
CA SER A 60 3.33 1.66 -4.01
C SER A 60 2.00 2.17 -3.46
N ARG A 61 1.28 2.99 -4.23
CA ARG A 61 -0.04 3.49 -3.83
C ARG A 61 -1.07 2.37 -3.69
N ASN A 62 -1.08 1.44 -4.64
CA ASN A 62 -2.01 0.31 -4.63
C ASN A 62 -1.73 -0.61 -3.43
N GLN A 63 -0.46 -0.85 -3.12
CA GLN A 63 -0.06 -1.60 -1.93
C GLN A 63 -0.54 -0.91 -0.65
N THR A 64 -0.30 0.39 -0.48
CA THR A 64 -0.78 1.13 0.70
C THR A 64 -2.30 1.08 0.83
N GLN A 65 -3.04 1.16 -0.28
CA GLN A 65 -4.50 1.04 -0.25
C GLN A 65 -4.95 -0.35 0.17
N GLN A 66 -4.30 -1.41 -0.32
CA GLN A 66 -4.59 -2.78 0.08
C GLN A 66 -4.29 -3.00 1.58
N GLU A 67 -3.14 -2.54 2.06
CA GLU A 67 -2.76 -2.64 3.47
C GLU A 67 -3.74 -1.88 4.38
N MET A 68 -4.18 -0.69 3.96
CA MET A 68 -5.19 0.08 4.68
C MET A 68 -6.53 -0.64 4.74
N GLN A 69 -6.97 -1.27 3.64
CA GLN A 69 -8.19 -2.07 3.64
C GLN A 69 -8.08 -3.26 4.61
N LEU A 70 -6.96 -3.99 4.58
CA LEU A 70 -6.72 -5.09 5.52
C LEU A 70 -6.69 -4.62 6.98
N ALA A 71 -6.06 -3.48 7.27
CA ALA A 71 -6.04 -2.91 8.61
C ALA A 71 -7.44 -2.51 9.09
N MET A 72 -8.24 -1.89 8.21
CA MET A 72 -9.63 -1.53 8.52
C MET A 72 -10.50 -2.76 8.72
N ASP A 73 -10.33 -3.79 7.89
CA ASP A 73 -11.04 -5.07 8.06
C ASP A 73 -10.68 -5.72 9.40
N TYR A 74 -9.41 -5.70 9.80
CA TYR A 74 -8.95 -6.19 11.10
C TYR A 74 -9.58 -5.42 12.27
N ILE A 75 -9.50 -4.09 12.27
CA ILE A 75 -10.13 -3.26 13.30
C ILE A 75 -11.65 -3.50 13.34
N SER A 76 -12.29 -3.64 12.19
CA SER A 76 -13.73 -3.92 12.12
C SER A 76 -14.08 -5.29 12.69
N ALA A 77 -13.22 -6.30 12.53
CA ALA A 77 -13.42 -7.62 13.10
C ALA A 77 -13.33 -7.56 14.64
N GLU A 78 -12.34 -6.84 15.16
CA GLU A 78 -12.18 -6.61 16.59
C GLU A 78 -13.36 -5.81 17.19
N LEU A 79 -13.86 -4.81 16.47
CA LEU A 79 -15.02 -4.04 16.90
C LEU A 79 -16.33 -4.84 16.92
N ARG A 80 -16.46 -5.88 16.08
CA ARG A 80 -17.64 -6.76 16.13
C ARG A 80 -17.66 -7.62 17.39
N GLU A 81 -16.50 -7.87 17.99
CA GLU A 81 -16.35 -8.60 19.27
C GLU A 81 -16.33 -7.64 20.48
N ALA A 82 -16.43 -6.33 20.25
CA ALA A 82 -16.42 -5.36 21.32
C ALA A 82 -17.72 -5.42 22.15
N VAL A 83 -17.55 -5.46 23.46
CA VAL A 83 -18.64 -5.44 24.44
C VAL A 83 -19.13 -4.01 24.68
N TYR A 84 -18.20 -3.06 24.64
CA TYR A 84 -18.47 -1.64 24.85
C TYR A 84 -17.47 -0.79 24.09
N VAL A 85 -17.94 0.21 23.36
CA VAL A 85 -17.13 1.17 22.59
C VAL A 85 -17.31 2.54 23.23
N TYR A 86 -16.21 3.25 23.47
CA TYR A 86 -16.24 4.60 24.01
C TYR A 86 -16.59 5.63 22.93
N ASP A 87 -17.46 6.57 23.28
CA ASP A 87 -17.76 7.75 22.48
C ASP A 87 -16.68 8.83 22.65
N GLU A 88 -16.61 9.78 21.72
CA GLU A 88 -15.67 10.91 21.69
C GLU A 88 -15.68 11.69 23.02
N THR A 89 -16.86 11.95 23.55
CA THR A 89 -17.03 12.66 24.83
C THR A 89 -16.32 11.92 25.97
N CYS A 90 -16.41 10.59 25.99
CA CYS A 90 -15.75 9.75 26.97
C CYS A 90 -14.27 9.51 26.74
N LEU A 91 -13.80 9.63 25.50
CA LEU A 91 -12.39 9.54 25.17
C LEU A 91 -11.63 10.78 25.65
N SER A 92 -12.26 11.97 25.65
CA SER A 92 -11.63 13.28 25.91
C SER A 92 -11.21 13.58 27.36
N GLY A 93 -11.35 12.62 28.29
CA GLY A 93 -11.05 12.84 29.72
C GLY A 93 -12.10 13.67 30.48
N THR A 94 -13.14 14.16 29.80
CA THR A 94 -14.26 14.83 30.45
C THR A 94 -15.22 13.79 31.01
N ALA A 95 -15.34 13.71 32.34
CA ALA A 95 -16.35 12.88 32.96
C ALA A 95 -17.75 13.50 32.75
N SER A 96 -18.74 12.67 32.40
CA SER A 96 -20.12 13.08 32.17
C SER A 96 -21.09 12.08 32.81
N GLY A 97 -22.23 12.58 33.28
CA GLY A 97 -23.26 11.76 33.92
C GLY A 97 -22.95 11.39 35.38
N ASN A 98 -23.86 10.62 35.97
CA ASN A 98 -23.74 10.07 37.33
C ASN A 98 -23.42 8.58 37.22
N VAL A 99 -22.65 7.99 38.14
CA VAL A 99 -22.24 6.56 38.15
C VAL A 99 -23.43 5.61 38.02
N THR A 100 -24.62 6.03 38.44
CA THR A 100 -25.86 5.25 38.35
C THR A 100 -26.59 5.35 37.01
N ASP A 101 -26.13 6.20 36.10
CA ASP A 101 -26.73 6.46 34.80
C ASP A 101 -26.13 5.53 33.74
N VAL A 102 -26.96 5.06 32.80
CA VAL A 102 -26.51 4.29 31.63
C VAL A 102 -25.63 5.11 30.69
N THR A 103 -25.68 6.44 30.80
CA THR A 103 -24.83 7.39 30.08
C THR A 103 -23.59 7.80 30.87
N TYR A 104 -23.30 7.13 31.99
CA TYR A 104 -22.12 7.44 32.80
C TYR A 104 -20.83 7.27 32.01
N CYS A 105 -19.99 8.28 32.15
CA CYS A 105 -18.77 8.43 31.41
C CYS A 105 -17.67 8.90 32.37
N PRO A 106 -16.68 8.06 32.72
CA PRO A 106 -15.65 8.43 33.68
C PRO A 106 -14.56 9.35 33.09
N GLY A 107 -14.54 9.58 31.78
CA GLY A 107 -13.45 10.30 31.10
C GLY A 107 -12.20 9.41 31.01
N LEU A 108 -12.19 8.53 30.00
CA LEU A 108 -11.23 7.44 29.84
C LEU A 108 -9.77 7.91 29.89
N LEU A 109 -9.44 9.05 29.26
CA LEU A 109 -8.08 9.59 29.21
C LEU A 109 -7.39 9.70 30.58
N ASN A 110 -8.14 10.01 31.64
CA ASN A 110 -7.60 10.16 33.00
C ASN A 110 -7.22 8.82 33.65
N HIS A 111 -7.69 7.71 33.08
CA HIS A 111 -7.44 6.35 33.54
C HIS A 111 -6.43 5.62 32.65
N LEU A 112 -5.97 6.26 31.57
CA LEU A 112 -4.92 5.72 30.73
C LEU A 112 -3.54 6.03 31.32
N PRO A 113 -2.54 5.19 31.06
CA PRO A 113 -1.16 5.49 31.36
C PRO A 113 -0.73 6.84 30.78
N GLU A 114 0.17 7.54 31.48
CA GLU A 114 0.61 8.90 31.15
C GLU A 114 1.10 9.07 29.70
N PHE A 115 1.75 8.05 29.14
CA PHE A 115 2.21 8.09 27.74
C PHE A 115 1.08 8.24 26.70
N LEU A 116 -0.15 7.82 27.03
CA LEU A 116 -1.32 7.96 26.17
C LEU A 116 -2.16 9.21 26.48
N SER A 117 -1.82 9.97 27.52
CA SER A 117 -2.63 11.10 28.00
C SER A 117 -1.90 12.44 28.04
N THR A 118 -0.56 12.48 28.06
CA THR A 118 0.20 13.75 28.20
C THR A 118 1.32 13.98 27.16
N GLY A 119 1.50 13.09 26.19
CA GLY A 119 2.68 13.07 25.30
C GLY A 119 2.48 13.52 23.85
N GLY A 120 1.32 14.06 23.48
CA GLY A 120 0.97 14.28 22.05
C GLY A 120 0.29 13.07 21.40
N SER A 121 0.12 11.99 22.15
CA SER A 121 -0.76 10.87 21.82
C SER A 121 -2.21 11.22 22.10
N THR A 122 -3.05 11.14 21.07
CA THR A 122 -4.49 11.38 21.17
C THR A 122 -5.23 10.06 20.90
N PRO A 123 -5.98 9.49 21.85
CA PRO A 123 -6.76 8.29 21.59
C PRO A 123 -7.93 8.61 20.65
N ILE A 124 -8.08 7.79 19.61
CA ILE A 124 -9.14 7.95 18.59
C ILE A 124 -10.22 6.89 18.76
N LEU A 125 -9.86 5.71 19.27
CA LEU A 125 -10.79 4.61 19.44
C LEU A 125 -10.41 3.82 20.68
N ALA A 126 -11.37 3.55 21.55
CA ALA A 126 -11.19 2.64 22.68
C ALA A 126 -12.42 1.74 22.84
N PHE A 127 -12.18 0.48 23.15
CA PHE A 127 -13.25 -0.48 23.39
C PHE A 127 -12.80 -1.63 24.29
N TRP A 128 -13.77 -2.25 24.97
CA TRP A 128 -13.59 -3.47 25.75
C TRP A 128 -13.88 -4.69 24.90
N LYS A 129 -12.93 -5.62 24.83
CA LYS A 129 -13.05 -6.92 24.15
C LYS A 129 -13.01 -8.06 25.17
N GLN A 130 -13.75 -9.13 24.91
CA GLN A 130 -13.63 -10.36 25.70
C GLN A 130 -12.39 -11.15 25.28
N GLU A 131 -11.59 -11.53 26.27
CA GLU A 131 -10.45 -12.42 26.08
C GLU A 131 -10.62 -13.68 26.93
N PRO A 132 -10.11 -14.83 26.45
CA PRO A 132 -10.06 -16.02 27.26
C PRO A 132 -9.17 -15.76 28.48
N LEU A 133 -9.57 -16.30 29.63
CA LEU A 133 -8.73 -16.26 30.82
C LEU A 133 -7.38 -16.89 30.55
N GLN A 134 -6.35 -16.30 31.16
CA GLN A 134 -5.01 -16.85 31.14
C GLN A 134 -5.04 -18.32 31.61
N THR A 135 -4.27 -19.17 30.93
CA THR A 135 -4.27 -20.61 31.18
C THR A 135 -4.00 -20.96 32.65
N ALA A 136 -3.08 -20.24 33.30
CA ALA A 136 -2.78 -20.44 34.72
C ALA A 136 -4.00 -20.23 35.64
N ILE A 137 -4.80 -19.19 35.40
CA ILE A 137 -6.02 -18.91 36.17
C ILE A 137 -7.09 -19.96 35.85
N ARG A 138 -7.26 -20.29 34.57
CA ARG A 138 -8.21 -21.32 34.13
C ARG A 138 -7.91 -22.68 34.74
N ASP A 139 -6.64 -23.07 34.80
CA ASP A 139 -6.19 -24.36 35.35
C ASP A 139 -6.37 -24.39 36.88
N ALA A 140 -6.08 -23.29 37.59
CA ALA A 140 -6.37 -23.21 39.02
C ALA A 140 -7.87 -23.28 39.31
N CYS A 141 -8.70 -22.67 38.47
CA CYS A 141 -10.14 -22.79 38.57
C CYS A 141 -10.67 -24.19 38.26
N GLY A 142 -10.03 -24.92 37.34
CA GLY A 142 -10.28 -26.37 37.17
C GLY A 142 -9.99 -27.18 38.43
N ASN A 143 -9.09 -26.69 39.29
CA ASN A 143 -8.72 -27.30 40.57
C ASN A 143 -9.45 -26.68 41.78
N GLY A 144 -10.46 -25.83 41.56
CA GLY A 144 -11.25 -25.20 42.63
C GLY A 144 -10.50 -24.15 43.46
N SER A 145 -9.40 -23.60 42.93
CA SER A 145 -8.58 -22.59 43.62
C SER A 145 -8.69 -21.23 42.93
N GLU A 146 -9.00 -20.19 43.70
CA GLU A 146 -8.96 -18.80 43.23
C GLU A 146 -7.54 -18.25 43.37
N ILE A 147 -6.98 -17.71 42.29
CA ILE A 147 -5.69 -17.01 42.32
C ILE A 147 -5.93 -15.51 42.10
N ALA A 148 -5.12 -14.68 42.76
CA ALA A 148 -5.14 -13.22 42.59
C ALA A 148 -6.53 -12.56 42.79
N GLY A 149 -7.37 -13.13 43.67
CA GLY A 149 -8.71 -12.59 43.96
C GLY A 149 -9.70 -12.69 42.80
N THR A 150 -9.41 -13.51 41.78
CA THR A 150 -10.29 -13.71 40.63
C THR A 150 -11.22 -14.90 40.90
N PRO A 151 -12.55 -14.71 41.02
CA PRO A 151 -13.47 -15.80 41.26
C PRO A 151 -13.62 -16.67 40.00
N CYS A 152 -13.66 -17.99 40.18
CA CYS A 152 -13.72 -18.97 39.10
C CYS A 152 -15.03 -19.01 38.29
N ILE A 153 -15.98 -18.12 38.64
CA ILE A 153 -17.24 -17.92 37.92
C ILE A 153 -17.03 -16.97 36.71
N ALA A 154 -15.95 -16.18 36.71
CA ALA A 154 -15.55 -15.45 35.52
C ALA A 154 -15.09 -16.48 34.48
N GLY A 155 -15.85 -16.64 33.39
CA GLY A 155 -15.45 -17.47 32.24
C GLY A 155 -14.56 -16.73 31.23
N HIS A 156 -14.52 -15.40 31.34
CA HIS A 156 -13.83 -14.49 30.43
C HIS A 156 -13.19 -13.33 31.20
N ALA A 157 -12.09 -12.80 30.65
CA ALA A 157 -11.52 -11.53 31.06
C ALA A 157 -11.93 -10.45 30.05
N TYR A 158 -11.88 -9.18 30.47
CA TYR A 158 -12.09 -8.04 29.58
C TYR A 158 -10.78 -7.29 29.40
N ALA A 159 -10.39 -7.08 28.15
CA ALA A 159 -9.22 -6.30 27.78
C ALA A 159 -9.68 -4.96 27.19
N LEU A 160 -9.06 -3.86 27.64
CA LEU A 160 -9.26 -2.54 27.05
C LEU A 160 -8.25 -2.37 25.92
N VAL A 161 -8.77 -2.21 24.69
CA VAL A 161 -7.96 -1.90 23.51
C VAL A 161 -8.10 -0.41 23.22
N VAL A 162 -6.97 0.27 23.04
CA VAL A 162 -6.91 1.71 22.72
C VAL A 162 -6.05 1.92 21.49
N TYR A 163 -6.60 2.57 20.47
CA TYR A 163 -5.87 3.10 19.33
C TYR A 163 -5.66 4.59 19.53
N SER A 164 -4.40 5.02 19.50
CA SER A 164 -3.99 6.41 19.61
C SER A 164 -3.14 6.83 18.42
N THR A 165 -3.26 8.09 18.03
CA THR A 165 -2.31 8.72 17.13
C THR A 165 -1.29 9.49 17.94
N ASP A 166 -0.02 9.17 17.76
CA ASP A 166 1.04 10.01 18.27
C ASP A 166 1.34 11.14 17.28
N THR A 167 1.40 12.36 17.80
CA THR A 167 1.86 13.55 17.05
C THR A 167 3.20 14.05 17.56
N GLY A 168 3.72 13.42 18.62
CA GLY A 168 5.08 13.62 19.10
C GLY A 168 6.11 13.08 18.11
N ASP A 169 7.19 13.82 17.91
CA ASP A 169 8.37 13.42 17.15
C ASP A 169 9.26 12.47 17.99
N SER A 170 8.64 11.57 18.75
CA SER A 170 9.32 10.51 19.47
C SER A 170 9.16 9.22 18.68
N ASP A 171 10.27 8.67 18.21
CA ASP A 171 10.34 7.30 17.69
C ASP A 171 9.72 6.35 18.72
N ILE A 172 8.45 6.01 18.51
CA ILE A 172 7.71 5.06 19.35
C ILE A 172 8.14 3.60 19.02
N TRP A 173 9.04 3.44 18.03
CA TRP A 173 9.51 2.18 17.48
C TRP A 173 11.03 1.95 17.61
N ASP A 174 11.77 2.79 18.37
CA ASP A 174 13.15 2.51 18.79
C ASP A 174 13.21 1.86 20.20
#